data_AF-A0A1F6AWV6-F1
#
_entry.id   AF-A0A1F6AWV6-F1
#
_cell.length_a   1.000
_cell.length_b   1.000
_cell.length_c   1.000
_cell.angle_alpha   90.00
_cell.angle_beta   90.00
_cell.angle_gamma   90.00
#
_symmetry.space_group_name_H-M   'P 1'
#
loop_
_entity.id
_entity.type
_entity.pdbx_description
1 polymer ?
#
loop_
_entity_poly.entity_id
_entity_poly.type
_entity_poly.pdbx_seq_one_letter_code
_entity_poly.pdbx_strand_id
1 'polypeptide(L)'
;MADITQTCAQCGKKFLVIEVEQEFLKKKHLPLPALCPTDRQSRRLSGRGERTLYKTTCQECGTPVITTYDPKTVTSKILCRTCYQAFFDKNDPVIP
;
A
#
# COMPACT_ATOMS: atom_id res chain seq x y z
N MET A 1 -29.73 10.38 1.26
CA MET A 1 -29.52 9.70 -0.04
C MET A 1 -29.86 8.24 0.13
N ALA A 2 -30.54 7.61 -0.83
CA ALA A 2 -30.84 6.19 -0.73
C ALA A 2 -29.56 5.34 -0.87
N ASP A 3 -29.57 4.13 -0.30
CA ASP A 3 -28.47 3.18 -0.43
C ASP A 3 -28.26 2.81 -1.91
N ILE A 4 -27.01 2.92 -2.38
CA ILE A 4 -26.66 2.60 -3.76
C ILE A 4 -26.15 1.16 -3.81
N THR A 5 -26.73 0.35 -4.69
CA THR A 5 -26.20 -0.98 -5.01
C THR A 5 -25.30 -0.88 -6.24
N GLN A 6 -24.03 -1.25 -6.10
CA GLN A 6 -23.07 -1.31 -7.20
C GLN A 6 -22.61 -2.73 -7.47
N THR A 7 -22.14 -2.98 -8.69
CA THR A 7 -21.59 -4.26 -9.13
C THR A 7 -20.06 -4.17 -9.15
N CYS A 8 -19.38 -5.11 -8.49
CA CYS A 8 -17.92 -5.16 -8.48
C CYS A 8 -17.37 -5.48 -9.88
N ALA A 9 -16.42 -4.68 -10.37
CA ALA A 9 -15.75 -4.91 -11.65
C ALA A 9 -14.86 -6.17 -11.67
N GLN A 10 -14.40 -6.66 -10.51
CA GLN A 10 -13.46 -7.79 -10.42
C GLN A 10 -14.16 -9.13 -10.19
N CYS A 11 -15.10 -9.21 -9.24
CA CYS A 11 -15.79 -10.47 -8.90
C CYS A 11 -17.26 -10.54 -9.34
N GLY A 12 -17.81 -9.46 -9.93
CA GLY A 12 -19.20 -9.40 -10.37
C GLY A 12 -20.26 -9.37 -9.24
N LYS A 13 -19.85 -9.43 -7.97
CA LYS A 13 -20.78 -9.39 -6.83
C LYS A 13 -21.37 -8.01 -6.65
N LYS A 14 -22.66 -7.95 -6.31
CA LYS A 14 -23.32 -6.71 -5.88
C LYS A 14 -22.91 -6.36 -4.46
N PHE A 15 -22.66 -5.09 -4.19
CA PHE A 15 -22.37 -4.59 -2.85
C PHE A 15 -23.07 -3.26 -2.62
N LEU A 16 -23.38 -2.98 -1.36
CA LEU A 16 -24.07 -1.77 -0.93
C LEU A 16 -23.04 -0.69 -0.58
N VAL A 17 -23.33 0.54 -0.97
CA VAL A 17 -22.66 1.75 -0.49
C VAL A 17 -23.69 2.55 0.30
N ILE A 18 -23.53 2.54 1.62
CA ILE A 18 -24.48 3.17 2.55
C ILE A 18 -24.37 4.70 2.46
N GLU A 19 -25.44 5.40 2.81
CA GLU A 19 -25.48 6.88 2.78
C GLU A 19 -24.26 7.54 3.44
N VAL A 20 -23.86 7.06 4.62
CA VAL A 20 -22.71 7.60 5.37
C VAL A 20 -21.39 7.49 4.58
N GLU A 21 -21.20 6.40 3.84
CA GLU A 21 -20.02 6.24 2.98
C GLU A 21 -20.06 7.19 1.79
N GLN A 22 -21.25 7.42 1.20
CA GLN A 22 -21.43 8.35 0.09
C GLN A 22 -21.12 9.79 0.51
N GLU A 23 -21.62 10.22 1.67
CA GLU A 23 -21.33 11.54 2.21
C GLU A 23 -19.84 11.74 2.50
N PHE A 24 -19.19 10.74 3.07
CA PHE A 24 -17.75 10.77 3.32
C PHE A 24 -16.95 10.92 2.03
N LEU A 25 -17.26 10.13 1.01
CA LEU A 25 -16.57 10.18 -0.29
C LEU A 25 -16.79 11.54 -0.98
N LYS A 26 -18.01 12.07 -0.94
CA LYS A 26 -18.33 13.40 -1.48
C LYS A 26 -17.57 14.51 -0.77
N LYS A 27 -17.51 14.49 0.57
CA LYS A 27 -16.75 15.47 1.38
C LYS A 27 -15.25 15.41 1.11
N LYS A 28 -14.73 14.26 0.72
CA LYS A 28 -13.31 14.06 0.37
C LYS A 28 -13.01 14.25 -1.13
N HIS A 29 -14.00 14.62 -1.94
CA HIS A 29 -13.88 14.71 -3.40
C HIS A 29 -13.37 13.42 -4.05
N LEU A 30 -13.79 12.27 -3.50
CA LEU A 30 -13.41 10.94 -3.98
C LEU A 30 -14.56 10.29 -4.78
N PRO A 31 -14.25 9.53 -5.84
CA PRO A 31 -15.25 8.79 -6.59
C PRO A 31 -15.78 7.59 -5.78
N LEU A 32 -16.95 7.08 -6.19
CA LEU A 32 -17.51 5.85 -5.65
C LEU A 32 -16.60 4.64 -5.97
N PRO A 33 -16.52 3.65 -5.07
CA PRO A 33 -15.66 2.49 -5.29
C PRO A 33 -16.17 1.61 -6.44
N ALA A 34 -15.26 1.20 -7.34
CA ALA A 34 -15.56 0.23 -8.41
C ALA A 34 -15.41 -1.25 -7.97
N LEU A 35 -14.75 -1.46 -6.82
CA LEU A 35 -14.45 -2.78 -6.26
C LEU A 35 -15.21 -2.96 -4.95
N CYS A 36 -15.70 -4.18 -4.71
CA CYS A 36 -16.34 -4.52 -3.45
C CYS A 36 -15.34 -4.42 -2.28
N PRO A 37 -15.82 -4.33 -1.02
CA PRO A 37 -14.95 -4.26 0.15
C PRO A 37 -13.90 -5.38 0.22
N THR A 38 -14.28 -6.60 -0.17
CA THR A 38 -13.39 -7.77 -0.16
C THR A 38 -12.27 -7.64 -1.18
N ASP A 39 -12.57 -7.25 -2.43
CA ASP A 39 -11.53 -7.10 -3.47
C ASP A 39 -10.62 -5.90 -3.18
N ARG A 40 -11.18 -4.81 -2.63
CA ARG A 40 -10.37 -3.69 -2.11
C ARG A 40 -9.42 -4.18 -1.01
N GLN A 41 -9.91 -5.01 -0.10
CA GLN A 41 -9.08 -5.57 0.96
C GLN A 41 -7.99 -6.48 0.40
N SER A 42 -8.32 -7.38 -0.52
CA SER A 42 -7.35 -8.27 -1.16
C SER A 42 -6.26 -7.49 -1.90
N ARG A 43 -6.61 -6.43 -2.63
CA ARG A 43 -5.63 -5.54 -3.29
C ARG A 43 -4.75 -4.80 -2.29
N ARG A 44 -5.28 -4.38 -1.13
CA ARG A 44 -4.45 -3.79 -0.06
C ARG A 44 -3.48 -4.83 0.51
N LEU A 45 -3.95 -6.05 0.71
CA LEU A 45 -3.15 -7.15 1.26
C LEU A 45 -2.09 -7.66 0.28
N SER A 46 -2.32 -7.60 -1.03
CA SER A 46 -1.31 -8.00 -2.01
C SER A 46 -0.08 -7.09 -2.01
N GLY A 47 -0.23 -5.84 -1.56
CA GLY A 47 0.90 -4.92 -1.34
C GLY A 47 1.57 -5.07 0.03
N ARG A 48 0.96 -5.81 0.96
CA ARG A 48 1.58 -6.13 2.25
C ARG A 48 2.62 -7.21 1.98
N GLY A 49 3.90 -6.87 2.13
CA GLY A 49 5.00 -7.83 2.00
C GLY A 49 4.79 -9.08 2.86
N GLU A 50 5.57 -10.12 2.57
CA GLU A 50 5.47 -11.39 3.29
C GLU A 50 5.58 -11.20 4.80
N ARG A 51 4.93 -12.08 5.57
CA ARG A 51 4.97 -12.05 7.04
C ARG A 51 6.26 -12.69 7.61
N THR A 52 7.29 -12.82 6.78
CA THR A 52 8.59 -13.37 7.14
C THR A 52 9.56 -12.22 7.40
N LEU A 53 10.29 -12.30 8.51
CA LEU A 53 11.35 -11.34 8.83
C LEU A 53 12.70 -11.94 8.46
N TYR A 54 13.45 -11.21 7.64
CA TYR A 54 14.79 -11.55 7.21
C TYR A 54 15.80 -10.70 7.95
N LYS A 55 16.85 -11.35 8.47
CA LYS A 55 18.02 -10.67 9.00
C LYS A 55 18.99 -10.44 7.85
N THR A 56 19.35 -9.19 7.61
CA THR A 56 20.28 -8.81 6.56
C THR A 56 21.17 -7.66 7.04
N THR A 57 22.09 -7.21 6.20
CA THR A 57 22.93 -6.05 6.45
C THR A 57 22.54 -4.90 5.54
N CYS A 58 22.67 -3.67 6.04
CA CYS A 58 22.51 -2.47 5.22
C CYS A 58 23.59 -2.46 4.13
N GLN A 59 23.19 -2.28 2.88
CA GLN A 59 24.11 -2.31 1.74
C GLN A 59 25.03 -1.08 1.63
N GLU A 60 24.82 -0.03 2.45
CA GLU A 60 25.65 1.19 2.44
C GLU A 60 26.56 1.29 3.67
N CYS A 61 26.09 0.90 4.86
CA CYS A 61 26.85 1.04 6.11
C CYS A 61 27.12 -0.27 6.86
N GLY A 62 26.62 -1.42 6.36
CA GLY A 62 26.88 -2.74 6.95
C GLY A 62 26.16 -3.03 8.28
N THR A 63 25.38 -2.09 8.82
CA THR A 63 24.63 -2.30 10.07
C THR A 63 23.62 -3.45 9.93
N PRO A 64 23.38 -4.25 11.00
CA PRO A 64 22.38 -5.31 10.96
C PRO A 64 20.97 -4.71 10.89
N VAL A 65 20.16 -5.20 9.94
CA VAL A 65 18.78 -4.75 9.71
C VAL A 65 17.86 -5.96 9.66
N ILE A 66 16.64 -5.78 10.18
CA ILE A 66 15.55 -6.75 10.05
C ILE A 66 14.53 -6.18 9.07
N THR A 67 14.24 -6.91 8.01
CA THR A 67 13.33 -6.48 6.93
C THR A 67 12.31 -7.55 6.58
N THR A 68 11.16 -7.15 6.04
CA THR A 68 10.17 -8.07 5.42
C THR A 68 10.50 -8.40 3.96
N TYR A 69 11.52 -7.75 3.40
CA TYR A 69 12.01 -8.01 2.06
C TYR A 69 13.06 -9.11 2.11
N ASP A 70 12.87 -10.15 1.30
CA ASP A 70 13.84 -11.24 1.15
C ASP A 70 15.08 -10.73 0.38
N PRO A 71 16.27 -10.75 1.00
CA PRO A 71 17.51 -10.32 0.37
C PRO A 71 17.89 -11.09 -0.90
N LYS A 72 17.32 -12.28 -1.12
CA LYS A 72 17.59 -13.10 -2.31
C LYS A 72 16.73 -12.74 -3.51
N THR A 73 15.52 -12.23 -3.28
CA THR A 73 14.55 -11.98 -4.35
C THR A 73 14.39 -10.50 -4.67
N VAL A 74 14.67 -9.62 -3.70
CA VAL A 74 14.50 -8.18 -3.88
C VAL A 74 15.62 -7.60 -4.75
N THR A 75 15.24 -6.89 -5.82
CA THR A 75 16.18 -6.17 -6.69
C THR A 75 16.58 -4.81 -6.10
N SER A 76 15.74 -4.24 -5.24
CA SER A 76 15.96 -2.94 -4.60
C SER A 76 16.98 -3.03 -3.46
N LYS A 77 17.77 -1.96 -3.28
CA LYS A 77 18.75 -1.90 -2.19
C LYS A 77 18.08 -1.95 -0.82
N ILE A 78 18.56 -2.82 0.07
CA ILE A 78 18.11 -2.85 1.47
C ILE A 78 18.98 -1.92 2.31
N LEU A 79 18.36 -0.86 2.85
CA LEU A 79 19.02 0.17 3.63
C LEU A 79 18.47 0.22 5.05
N CYS A 80 19.33 0.58 6.01
CA CYS A 80 18.87 0.96 7.34
C CYS A 80 18.12 2.30 7.27
N ARG A 81 17.38 2.64 8.33
CA ARG A 81 16.57 3.86 8.39
C ARG A 81 17.35 5.13 8.05
N THR A 82 18.57 5.27 8.59
CA THR A 82 19.39 6.48 8.38
C THR A 82 19.90 6.58 6.95
N CYS A 83 20.41 5.49 6.37
CA CYS A 83 20.84 5.46 4.98
C CYS A 83 19.67 5.62 4.00
N TYR A 84 18.51 5.04 4.30
CA TYR A 84 17.31 5.23 3.47
C TYR A 84 16.86 6.68 3.45
N GLN A 85 16.85 7.35 4.60
CA GLN A 85 16.48 8.76 4.69
C GLN A 85 17.48 9.64 3.93
N ALA A 86 18.79 9.43 4.14
CA ALA A 86 19.81 10.16 3.39
C ALA A 86 19.78 9.88 1.87
N PHE A 87 19.38 8.67 1.45
CA PHE A 87 19.14 8.35 0.05
C PHE A 87 17.91 9.08 -0.48
N PHE A 88 16.83 9.10 0.29
CA PHE A 88 15.58 9.77 -0.08
C PHE A 88 15.81 11.28 -0.24
N ASP A 89 16.42 11.93 0.74
CA ASP A 89 16.68 13.38 0.72
C ASP A 89 17.53 13.82 -0.49
N LYS A 90 18.44 12.96 -0.96
CA LYS A 90 19.30 13.26 -2.13
C LYS A 90 18.64 12.96 -3.47
N ASN A 91 17.64 12.09 -3.50
CA ASN A 91 16.99 11.61 -4.72
C ASN A 91 15.49 11.97 -4.74
N ASP A 92 15.07 12.94 -3.93
CA ASP A 92 13.68 13.34 -3.83
C ASP A 92 13.26 14.01 -5.15
N PRO A 93 12.33 13.44 -5.92
CA PRO A 93 11.88 14.05 -7.17
C PRO A 93 11.03 15.32 -6.97
N VAL A 94 10.70 15.67 -5.72
CA VAL A 94 9.82 16.80 -5.37
C VAL A 94 10.62 17.99 -4.82
N ILE A 95 11.85 17.79 -4.35
CA ILE A 95 12.71 18.85 -3.80
C ILE A 95 13.95 18.98 -4.71
N PRO A 96 14.08 20.07 -5.50
CA PRO A 96 15.29 20.32 -6.29
C PRO A 96 16.51 20.63 -5.42
#